data_AF-A0A7S0FIG3-F1
#
_entry.id   AF-A0A7S0FIG3-F1
#
_cell.length_a   1.000
_cell.length_b   1.000
_cell.length_c   1.000
_cell.angle_alpha   90.00
_cell.angle_beta   90.00
_cell.angle_gamma   90.00
#
_symmetry.space_group_name_H-M   'P 1'
#
loop_
_entity.id
_entity.type
_entity.pdbx_description
1 polymer ?
#
loop_
_entity_poly.entity_id
_entity_poly.type
_entity_poly.pdbx_seq_one_letter_code
_entity_poly.pdbx_strand_id
1 'polypeptide(L)'
;IGYHHRRKDGSCDSGWSQAFRSECKLNLAWIGFQVESGFEGFKQNRIEVHWDYLFGASSVPPGPLPDDFTEEMNGGSLRLCEETSNDYRYASLMSELDLTCPEQLRLEEQSLVTPRLVGLREIPMILFVFDLRPWMLRSAVFNILQTVFICAILAVGAMVFSHDANVLVLQPIERMISKVQKIRDNPLYAMKLGDETYREKQEQEKEPNSPHRSRSKRCKSCLKRNEKVQTLETKILENAIIKLGKLLALGFGEAGSEIIGKNMDDDSATVNAMIPGNKVEAVFGFCDIRNFTDTTE
;
A
#
# COMPACT_ATOMS: atom_id res chain seq x y z
N ILE A 1 -37.34 13.52 10.21
CA ILE A 1 -36.79 12.24 10.72
C ILE A 1 -37.60 11.15 10.04
N GLY A 2 -37.05 10.49 9.02
CA GLY A 2 -37.77 9.47 8.25
C GLY A 2 -37.79 8.16 9.02
N TYR A 3 -38.95 7.78 9.55
CA TYR A 3 -39.16 6.51 10.24
C TYR A 3 -39.44 5.44 9.18
N HIS A 4 -38.52 4.50 8.99
CA HIS A 4 -38.79 3.33 8.14
C HIS A 4 -38.86 2.10 9.03
N HIS A 5 -40.08 1.57 9.13
CA HIS A 5 -40.38 0.36 9.87
C HIS A 5 -39.48 -0.77 9.37
N ARG A 6 -38.88 -1.50 10.30
CA ARG A 6 -38.37 -2.86 10.06
C ARG A 6 -39.59 -3.74 9.85
N ARG A 7 -40.25 -3.67 8.68
CA ARG A 7 -40.87 -4.90 8.17
C ARG A 7 -39.71 -5.88 8.09
N LYS A 8 -39.91 -7.10 8.60
CA LYS A 8 -38.90 -8.17 8.59
C LYS A 8 -38.48 -8.47 7.15
N ASP A 9 -37.66 -7.61 6.56
CA ASP A 9 -36.85 -7.95 5.43
C ASP A 9 -35.73 -8.80 6.03
N GLY A 10 -35.91 -10.13 6.02
CA GLY A 10 -34.90 -11.13 6.47
C GLY A 10 -33.57 -11.08 5.69
N SER A 11 -33.35 -9.98 4.96
CA SER A 11 -32.20 -9.58 4.20
C SER A 11 -31.14 -8.86 5.04
N CYS A 12 -31.47 -8.29 6.21
CA CYS A 12 -30.54 -7.53 7.05
C CYS A 12 -30.14 -8.25 8.36
N ASP A 13 -30.38 -9.56 8.50
CA ASP A 13 -30.12 -10.27 9.77
C ASP A 13 -28.67 -10.73 9.96
N SER A 14 -27.88 -10.80 8.88
CA SER A 14 -26.46 -11.17 8.99
C SER A 14 -25.54 -9.94 9.03
N GLY A 15 -24.46 -10.01 9.81
CA GLY A 15 -23.45 -8.92 9.86
C GLY A 15 -22.87 -8.59 8.48
N TRP A 16 -22.68 -9.61 7.63
CA TRP A 16 -22.24 -9.41 6.23
C TRP A 16 -23.27 -8.68 5.37
N SER A 17 -24.56 -9.02 5.49
CA SER A 17 -25.60 -8.30 4.76
C SER A 17 -25.73 -6.85 5.21
N GLN A 18 -25.58 -6.57 6.51
CA GLN A 18 -25.62 -5.21 7.04
C GLN A 18 -24.42 -4.38 6.54
N ALA A 19 -23.23 -5.00 6.42
CA ALA A 19 -22.03 -4.35 5.91
C ALA A 19 -22.21 -3.84 4.47
N PHE A 20 -22.75 -4.68 3.58
CA PHE A 20 -22.67 -4.46 2.13
C PHE A 20 -23.99 -4.06 1.45
N ARG A 21 -25.15 -4.20 2.09
CA ARG A 21 -26.44 -3.78 1.51
C ARG A 21 -26.77 -2.34 1.87
N SER A 22 -27.03 -1.50 0.87
CA SER A 22 -27.44 -0.10 1.03
C SER A 22 -28.84 0.07 1.62
N GLU A 23 -29.65 -0.99 1.62
CA GLU A 23 -31.05 -0.97 2.05
C GLU A 23 -31.22 -1.03 3.58
N CYS A 24 -30.20 -1.48 4.33
CA CYS A 24 -30.22 -1.46 5.78
C CYS A 24 -29.98 -0.02 6.26
N LYS A 25 -31.07 0.73 6.52
CA LYS A 25 -31.04 2.14 6.98
C LYS A 25 -30.89 2.24 8.50
N LEU A 26 -30.43 3.42 8.95
CA LEU A 26 -30.45 3.85 10.36
C LEU A 26 -31.88 3.85 10.86
N ASN A 27 -32.12 3.19 11.99
CA ASN A 27 -33.46 3.05 12.56
C ASN A 27 -33.49 3.71 13.94
N LEU A 28 -34.63 4.36 14.22
CA LEU A 28 -34.96 4.76 15.58
C LEU A 28 -35.30 3.48 16.36
N ALA A 29 -34.57 3.24 17.42
CA ALA A 29 -34.60 1.99 18.17
C ALA A 29 -35.41 2.12 19.45
N TRP A 30 -35.25 3.24 20.17
CA TRP A 30 -36.04 3.55 21.36
C TRP A 30 -36.51 5.00 21.38
N ILE A 31 -37.64 5.22 22.06
CA ILE A 31 -38.13 6.54 22.45
C ILE A 31 -38.22 6.57 23.98
N GLY A 32 -37.49 7.47 24.61
CA GLY A 32 -37.47 7.71 26.06
C GLY A 32 -38.37 8.88 26.45
N PHE A 33 -39.05 8.78 27.59
CA PHE A 33 -39.94 9.83 28.12
C PHE A 33 -39.64 10.16 29.57
N GLN A 34 -39.48 11.43 29.92
CA GLN A 34 -39.14 11.86 31.29
C GLN A 34 -40.36 11.76 32.23
N VAL A 35 -40.18 11.30 33.48
CA VAL A 35 -41.27 10.96 34.42
C VAL A 35 -41.58 12.07 35.45
N GLU A 36 -40.60 12.86 35.90
CA GLU A 36 -40.71 13.94 36.90
C GLU A 36 -41.52 15.14 36.40
N SER A 37 -41.68 15.31 35.10
CA SER A 37 -42.37 16.48 34.51
C SER A 37 -43.90 16.36 34.45
N GLY A 38 -44.51 15.39 35.13
CA GLY A 38 -45.97 15.30 35.23
C GLY A 38 -46.65 14.92 33.92
N PHE A 39 -46.00 14.11 33.09
CA PHE A 39 -46.58 13.58 31.86
C PHE A 39 -47.70 12.56 32.18
N GLU A 40 -48.88 13.04 32.60
CA GLU A 40 -50.07 12.21 32.85
C GLU A 40 -50.72 11.68 31.55
N GLY A 41 -50.19 12.07 30.38
CA GLY A 41 -50.69 11.63 29.06
C GLY A 41 -50.70 10.12 28.84
N PHE A 42 -49.87 9.36 29.58
CA PHE A 42 -49.90 7.90 29.57
C PHE A 42 -51.16 7.30 30.20
N LYS A 43 -51.83 8.00 31.12
CA LYS A 43 -53.04 7.48 31.78
C LYS A 43 -54.31 7.64 30.96
N GLN A 44 -54.26 8.35 29.82
CA GLN A 44 -55.48 8.82 29.14
C GLN A 44 -55.53 8.52 27.63
N ASN A 45 -54.84 7.47 27.14
CA ASN A 45 -54.90 6.99 25.74
C ASN A 45 -54.74 8.09 24.66
N ARG A 46 -53.92 9.12 24.91
CA ARG A 46 -53.82 10.31 24.03
C ARG A 46 -52.41 10.62 23.52
N ILE A 47 -51.54 9.61 23.46
CA ILE A 47 -50.17 9.79 22.97
C ILE A 47 -50.12 10.31 21.52
N GLU A 48 -51.08 9.91 20.67
CA GLU A 48 -51.21 10.39 19.29
C GLU A 48 -51.48 11.90 19.23
N VAL A 49 -52.37 12.41 20.10
CA VAL A 49 -52.68 13.84 20.19
C VAL A 49 -51.45 14.64 20.62
N HIS A 50 -50.63 14.06 21.50
CA HIS A 50 -49.37 14.69 21.92
C HIS A 50 -48.30 14.63 20.82
N TRP A 51 -48.21 13.53 20.09
CA TRP A 51 -47.34 13.38 18.93
C TRP A 51 -47.66 14.40 17.84
N ASP A 52 -48.94 14.57 17.53
CA ASP A 52 -49.43 15.58 16.59
C ASP A 52 -49.22 17.01 17.11
N TYR A 53 -49.33 17.23 18.43
CA TYR A 53 -49.02 18.54 19.01
C TYR A 53 -47.53 18.90 18.86
N LEU A 54 -46.63 17.94 19.13
CA LEU A 54 -45.18 18.17 19.05
C LEU A 54 -44.67 18.33 17.62
N PHE A 55 -45.23 17.55 16.69
CA PHE A 55 -44.68 17.45 15.33
C PHE A 55 -45.61 17.95 14.22
N GLY A 56 -46.87 18.24 14.52
CA GLY A 56 -47.86 18.69 13.52
C GLY A 56 -47.54 20.05 12.89
N ALA A 57 -46.75 20.89 13.56
CA ALA A 57 -46.25 22.16 13.02
C ALA A 57 -44.91 22.04 12.27
N SER A 58 -44.33 20.83 12.17
CA SER A 58 -43.07 20.59 11.47
C SER A 58 -43.26 20.67 9.94
N SER A 59 -42.26 21.21 9.23
CA SER A 59 -42.24 21.20 7.76
C SER A 59 -42.17 19.80 7.15
N VAL A 60 -41.69 18.83 7.94
CA VAL A 60 -41.71 17.40 7.63
C VAL A 60 -42.11 16.66 8.91
N PRO A 61 -43.42 16.40 9.13
CA PRO A 61 -43.85 15.63 10.28
C PRO A 61 -43.32 14.19 10.16
N PRO A 62 -42.91 13.56 11.28
CA PRO A 62 -42.68 12.14 11.30
C PRO A 62 -43.98 11.40 10.98
N GLY A 63 -43.89 10.22 10.38
CA GLY A 63 -45.07 9.38 10.12
C GLY A 63 -45.80 8.98 11.41
N PRO A 64 -47.02 8.42 11.30
CA PRO A 64 -47.75 7.93 12.46
C PRO A 64 -46.96 6.83 13.18
N LEU A 65 -47.10 6.79 14.50
CA LEU A 65 -46.55 5.72 15.33
C LEU A 65 -47.21 4.39 14.96
N PRO A 66 -46.48 3.25 14.95
CA PRO A 66 -47.09 1.95 14.66
C PRO A 66 -48.17 1.58 15.67
N ASP A 67 -49.24 0.93 15.22
CA ASP A 67 -50.37 0.54 16.08
C ASP A 67 -49.90 -0.33 17.27
N ASP A 68 -49.01 -1.30 17.03
CA ASP A 68 -48.40 -2.16 18.06
C ASP A 68 -47.68 -1.34 19.15
N PHE A 69 -47.01 -0.26 18.75
CA PHE A 69 -46.25 0.62 19.63
C PHE A 69 -47.17 1.55 20.42
N THR A 70 -48.22 2.05 19.77
CA THR A 70 -49.27 2.85 20.41
C THR A 70 -50.02 2.01 21.45
N GLU A 71 -50.30 0.74 21.17
CA GLU A 71 -50.90 -0.19 22.12
C GLU A 71 -49.98 -0.48 23.33
N GLU A 72 -48.68 -0.71 23.10
CA GLU A 72 -47.71 -0.94 24.18
C GLU A 72 -47.53 0.29 25.08
N MET A 73 -47.53 1.49 24.49
CA MET A 73 -47.43 2.73 25.26
C MET A 73 -48.72 3.06 26.02
N ASN A 74 -49.90 2.84 25.41
CA ASN A 74 -51.20 3.08 26.05
C ASN A 74 -51.53 2.01 27.12
N GLY A 75 -51.00 0.79 26.97
CA GLY A 75 -51.11 -0.31 27.93
C GLY A 75 -50.27 -0.13 29.19
N GLY A 76 -49.44 0.91 29.27
CA GLY A 76 -48.60 1.21 30.43
C GLY A 76 -47.39 0.29 30.61
N SER A 77 -47.02 -0.50 29.59
CA SER A 77 -45.89 -1.43 29.61
C SER A 77 -44.54 -0.79 29.27
N LEU A 78 -44.41 0.53 29.47
CA LEU A 78 -43.12 1.22 29.38
C LEU A 78 -42.15 0.67 30.43
N ARG A 79 -40.99 0.18 29.98
CA ARG A 79 -40.01 -0.46 30.87
C ARG A 79 -39.06 0.57 31.46
N LEU A 80 -38.74 0.37 32.74
CA LEU A 80 -37.70 1.12 33.44
C LEU A 80 -36.36 0.42 33.21
N CYS A 81 -35.36 1.15 32.74
CA CYS A 81 -33.98 0.65 32.64
C CYS A 81 -33.21 1.13 33.89
N GLU A 82 -32.57 0.21 34.60
CA GLU A 82 -32.23 0.37 36.03
C GLU A 82 -30.93 1.15 36.30
N GLU A 83 -30.06 1.38 35.31
CA GLU A 83 -28.64 1.62 35.62
C GLU A 83 -28.05 3.03 35.46
N THR A 84 -28.77 4.06 34.99
CA THR A 84 -28.24 5.44 35.10
C THR A 84 -29.32 6.52 35.28
N SER A 85 -29.42 7.04 36.51
CA SER A 85 -29.63 8.44 36.95
C SER A 85 -30.55 9.42 36.17
N ASN A 86 -31.37 9.01 35.22
CA ASN A 86 -32.33 9.89 34.58
C ASN A 86 -33.61 9.09 34.36
N ASP A 87 -34.56 9.33 35.25
CA ASP A 87 -36.01 9.59 35.07
C ASP A 87 -36.71 9.38 33.70
N TYR A 88 -36.15 8.62 32.75
CA TYR A 88 -36.70 8.32 31.43
C TYR A 88 -37.24 6.89 31.37
N ARG A 89 -38.43 6.73 30.79
CA ARG A 89 -39.05 5.45 30.44
C ARG A 89 -38.89 5.20 28.96
N TYR A 90 -38.35 4.04 28.59
CA TYR A 90 -38.11 3.71 27.19
C TYR A 90 -39.20 2.80 26.62
N ALA A 91 -39.64 3.11 25.42
CA ALA A 91 -40.42 2.24 24.57
C ALA A 91 -39.50 1.71 23.46
N SER A 92 -39.39 0.39 23.34
CA SER A 92 -38.64 -0.26 22.26
C SER A 92 -39.49 -0.27 21.00
N LEU A 93 -38.92 0.16 19.88
CA LEU A 93 -39.51 -0.07 18.56
C LEU A 93 -38.89 -1.30 17.87
N MET A 94 -37.95 -1.96 18.53
CA MET A 94 -37.27 -3.12 17.97
C MET A 94 -38.05 -4.39 18.32
N SER A 95 -38.43 -5.16 17.31
CA SER A 95 -39.02 -6.50 17.47
C SER A 95 -38.02 -7.58 17.94
N GLU A 96 -36.78 -7.20 18.30
CA GLU A 96 -35.74 -8.11 18.79
C GLU A 96 -35.97 -8.39 20.29
N LEU A 97 -36.19 -9.66 20.65
CA LEU A 97 -36.54 -10.08 22.02
C LEU A 97 -35.42 -9.87 23.06
N ASP A 98 -34.16 -9.76 22.62
CA ASP A 98 -32.99 -9.84 23.50
C ASP A 98 -32.42 -8.47 23.94
N LEU A 99 -32.89 -7.38 23.36
CA LEU A 99 -32.43 -6.02 23.65
C LEU A 99 -33.57 -5.20 24.24
N THR A 100 -33.60 -5.13 25.56
CA THR A 100 -34.67 -4.49 26.32
C THR A 100 -34.37 -3.04 26.66
N CYS A 101 -33.09 -2.66 26.71
CA CYS A 101 -32.65 -1.34 27.17
C CYS A 101 -31.54 -0.77 26.26
N PRO A 102 -31.55 0.54 25.96
CA PRO A 102 -30.54 1.18 25.11
C PRO A 102 -29.12 1.10 25.72
N GLU A 103 -29.00 1.00 27.04
CA GLU A 103 -27.72 0.86 27.75
C GLU A 103 -27.00 -0.46 27.45
N GLN A 104 -27.71 -1.47 26.92
CA GLN A 104 -27.10 -2.72 26.48
C GLN A 104 -26.32 -2.55 25.16
N LEU A 105 -26.55 -1.47 24.42
CA LEU A 105 -25.76 -1.09 23.25
C LEU A 105 -24.49 -0.38 23.69
N ARG A 106 -23.40 -0.60 22.94
CA ARG A 106 -22.17 0.17 23.14
C ARG A 106 -22.44 1.64 22.86
N LEU A 107 -21.77 2.54 23.58
CA LEU A 107 -21.90 3.99 23.40
C LEU A 107 -21.67 4.45 21.94
N GLU A 108 -20.84 3.74 21.18
CA GLU A 108 -20.56 4.02 19.76
C GLU A 108 -21.63 3.47 18.81
N GLU A 109 -22.44 2.51 19.27
CA GLU A 109 -23.51 1.86 18.51
C GLU A 109 -24.86 2.56 18.71
N GLN A 110 -24.93 3.57 19.57
CA GLN A 110 -26.13 4.36 19.81
C GLN A 110 -25.89 5.85 19.64
N SER A 111 -26.93 6.57 19.22
CA SER A 111 -26.94 8.03 19.29
C SER A 111 -28.21 8.51 19.95
N LEU A 112 -28.02 9.38 20.94
CA LEU A 112 -29.08 9.98 21.73
C LEU A 112 -29.32 11.39 21.21
N VAL A 113 -30.54 11.66 20.76
CA VAL A 113 -30.95 12.97 20.24
C VAL A 113 -32.10 13.48 21.07
N THR A 114 -31.90 14.60 21.74
CA THR A 114 -32.96 15.34 22.42
C THR A 114 -33.46 16.48 21.52
N PRO A 115 -34.78 16.59 21.27
CA PRO A 115 -35.33 17.70 20.52
C PRO A 115 -35.20 18.99 21.34
N ARG A 116 -34.63 20.04 20.73
CA ARG A 116 -34.68 21.40 21.31
C ARG A 116 -36.00 22.06 20.90
N LEU A 117 -36.97 22.07 21.81
CA LEU A 117 -38.23 22.79 21.61
C LEU A 117 -37.97 24.31 21.70
N VAL A 118 -38.53 25.09 20.78
CA VAL A 118 -38.29 26.54 20.64
C VAL A 118 -39.13 27.37 21.66
N GLY A 119 -39.92 26.71 22.50
CA GLY A 119 -40.69 27.33 23.59
C GLY A 119 -39.83 27.58 24.83
N LEU A 120 -39.66 28.84 25.22
CA LEU A 120 -38.93 29.27 26.42
C LEU A 120 -39.51 28.63 27.69
N ARG A 121 -38.70 27.76 28.35
CA ARG A 121 -38.84 27.15 29.70
C ARG A 121 -39.40 25.73 29.83
N GLU A 122 -39.58 24.96 28.76
CA GLU A 122 -39.96 23.54 28.90
C GLU A 122 -38.75 22.59 28.75
N ILE A 123 -38.59 21.70 29.74
CA ILE A 123 -37.58 20.62 29.77
C ILE A 123 -37.92 19.62 28.66
N PRO A 124 -36.95 19.11 27.86
CA PRO A 124 -37.23 18.14 26.80
C PRO A 124 -37.77 16.84 27.39
N MET A 125 -39.07 16.59 27.20
CA MET A 125 -39.76 15.41 27.74
C MET A 125 -39.52 14.12 26.95
N ILE A 126 -38.91 14.20 25.75
CA ILE A 126 -38.70 13.06 24.85
C ILE A 126 -37.22 12.93 24.46
N LEU A 127 -36.73 11.70 24.45
CA LEU A 127 -35.38 11.30 24.07
C LEU A 127 -35.45 10.29 22.92
N PHE A 128 -34.74 10.52 21.82
CA PHE A 128 -34.68 9.58 20.70
C PHE A 128 -33.36 8.82 20.72
N VAL A 129 -33.41 7.49 20.68
CA VAL A 129 -32.22 6.63 20.61
C VAL A 129 -32.20 5.89 19.28
N PHE A 130 -31.17 6.14 18.47
CA PHE A 130 -30.97 5.48 17.18
C PHE A 130 -29.94 4.35 17.27
N ASP A 131 -30.20 3.24 16.56
CA ASP A 131 -29.26 2.12 16.40
C ASP A 131 -28.31 2.39 15.21
N LEU A 132 -27.01 2.48 15.52
CA LEU A 132 -25.91 2.68 14.58
C LEU A 132 -25.09 1.41 14.31
N ARG A 133 -25.44 0.24 14.87
CA ARG A 133 -24.74 -1.03 14.61
C ARG A 133 -24.48 -1.30 13.11
N PRO A 134 -25.47 -1.17 12.19
CA PRO A 134 -25.20 -1.41 10.77
C PRO A 134 -24.24 -0.39 10.15
N TRP A 135 -24.24 0.85 10.65
CA TRP A 135 -23.33 1.91 10.20
C TRP A 135 -21.90 1.66 10.68
N MET A 136 -21.74 1.31 11.96
CA MET A 136 -20.46 1.00 12.58
C MET A 136 -19.80 -0.22 11.94
N LEU A 137 -20.56 -1.28 11.67
CA LEU A 137 -20.05 -2.49 11.04
C LEU A 137 -19.54 -2.21 9.62
N ARG A 138 -20.28 -1.45 8.81
CA ARG A 138 -19.84 -1.03 7.49
C ARG A 138 -18.57 -0.18 7.54
N SER A 139 -18.51 0.76 8.49
CA SER A 139 -17.34 1.62 8.69
C SER A 139 -16.11 0.79 9.09
N ALA A 140 -16.26 -0.19 9.98
CA ALA A 140 -15.19 -1.08 10.40
C ALA A 140 -14.65 -1.91 9.22
N VAL A 141 -15.54 -2.49 8.40
CA VAL A 141 -15.14 -3.28 7.22
C VAL A 141 -14.36 -2.41 6.22
N PHE A 142 -14.81 -1.19 5.95
CA PHE A 142 -14.08 -0.28 5.05
C PHE A 142 -12.73 0.15 5.61
N ASN A 143 -12.60 0.39 6.92
CA ASN A 143 -11.32 0.68 7.55
C ASN A 143 -10.34 -0.50 7.44
N ILE A 144 -10.81 -1.74 7.67
CA ILE A 144 -9.99 -2.94 7.51
C ILE A 144 -9.56 -3.11 6.04
N LEU A 145 -10.46 -2.90 5.09
CA LEU A 145 -10.14 -3.00 3.67
C LEU A 145 -9.11 -1.93 3.25
N GLN A 146 -9.26 -0.70 3.75
CA GLN A 146 -8.33 0.39 3.49
C GLN A 146 -6.93 0.12 4.04
N THR A 147 -6.81 -0.40 5.27
CA THR A 147 -5.49 -0.73 5.84
C THR A 147 -4.82 -1.86 5.06
N VAL A 148 -5.55 -2.92 4.71
CA VAL A 148 -5.03 -4.02 3.87
C VAL A 148 -4.57 -3.50 2.51
N PHE A 149 -5.34 -2.61 1.89
CA PHE A 149 -4.98 -1.99 0.61
C PHE A 149 -3.68 -1.16 0.70
N ILE A 150 -3.55 -0.34 1.74
CA ILE A 150 -2.33 0.46 1.97
C ILE A 150 -1.13 -0.47 2.21
N CYS A 151 -1.28 -1.51 3.04
CA CYS A 151 -0.22 -2.49 3.27
C CYS A 151 0.19 -3.22 1.97
N ALA A 152 -0.76 -3.59 1.12
CA ALA A 152 -0.49 -4.24 -0.15
C ALA A 152 0.30 -3.33 -1.12
N ILE A 153 -0.10 -2.06 -1.24
CA ILE A 153 0.63 -1.08 -2.06
C ILE A 153 2.04 -0.86 -1.54
N LEU A 154 2.21 -0.70 -0.22
CA LEU A 154 3.52 -0.51 0.38
C LEU A 154 4.42 -1.73 0.19
N ALA A 155 3.89 -2.95 0.32
CA ALA A 155 4.65 -4.18 0.10
C ALA A 155 5.10 -4.32 -1.36
N VAL A 156 4.20 -4.07 -2.32
CA VAL A 156 4.54 -4.10 -3.75
C VAL A 156 5.54 -3.00 -4.09
N GLY A 157 5.35 -1.78 -3.59
CA GLY A 157 6.28 -0.67 -3.77
C GLY A 157 7.67 -0.98 -3.23
N ALA A 158 7.76 -1.57 -2.03
CA ALA A 158 9.02 -1.99 -1.44
C ALA A 158 9.71 -3.09 -2.25
N MET A 159 8.97 -4.09 -2.76
CA MET A 159 9.55 -5.13 -3.62
C MET A 159 10.08 -4.58 -4.94
N VAL A 160 9.33 -3.70 -5.60
CA VAL A 160 9.77 -3.08 -6.87
C VAL A 160 11.02 -2.24 -6.64
N PHE A 161 11.03 -1.40 -5.60
CA PHE A 161 12.19 -0.59 -5.26
C PHE A 161 13.42 -1.44 -4.92
N SER A 162 13.24 -2.52 -4.16
CA SER A 162 14.33 -3.46 -3.84
C SER A 162 14.88 -4.15 -5.09
N HIS A 163 13.99 -4.58 -6.00
CA HIS A 163 14.40 -5.15 -7.27
C HIS A 163 15.20 -4.13 -8.12
N ASP A 164 14.71 -2.89 -8.20
CA ASP A 164 15.37 -1.84 -8.97
C ASP A 164 16.75 -1.51 -8.40
N ALA A 165 16.91 -1.41 -7.08
CA ALA A 165 18.21 -1.23 -6.43
C ALA A 165 19.18 -2.38 -6.76
N ASN A 166 18.69 -3.63 -6.74
CA ASN A 166 19.49 -4.81 -7.08
C ASN A 166 19.99 -4.76 -8.54
N VAL A 167 19.11 -4.41 -9.48
CA VAL A 167 19.43 -4.43 -10.93
C VAL A 167 20.26 -3.21 -11.36
N LEU A 168 19.94 -2.01 -10.85
CA LEU A 168 20.59 -0.76 -11.27
C LEU A 168 21.96 -0.55 -10.61
N VAL A 169 22.18 -1.04 -9.39
CA VAL A 169 23.38 -0.72 -8.61
C VAL A 169 24.16 -1.96 -8.23
N LEU A 170 23.54 -2.95 -7.58
CA LEU A 170 24.27 -4.09 -7.05
C LEU A 170 24.82 -5.02 -8.14
N GLN A 171 24.02 -5.34 -9.16
CA GLN A 171 24.47 -6.18 -10.29
C GLN A 171 25.65 -5.57 -11.08
N PRO A 172 25.66 -4.28 -11.45
CA PRO A 172 26.83 -3.67 -12.10
C PRO A 172 28.08 -3.69 -11.22
N ILE A 173 27.96 -3.44 -9.92
CA ILE A 173 29.10 -3.48 -8.99
C ILE A 173 29.69 -4.89 -8.90
N GLU A 174 28.85 -5.92 -8.79
CA GLU A 174 29.29 -7.31 -8.75
C GLU A 174 30.06 -7.71 -10.01
N ARG A 175 29.56 -7.32 -11.19
CA ARG A 175 30.25 -7.57 -12.47
C ARG A 175 31.58 -6.83 -12.57
N MET A 176 31.64 -5.60 -12.08
CA MET A 176 32.88 -4.82 -12.09
C MET A 176 33.93 -5.46 -11.18
N ILE A 177 33.56 -5.83 -9.94
CA ILE A 177 34.45 -6.50 -8.99
C ILE A 177 34.97 -7.82 -9.57
N SER A 178 34.08 -8.64 -10.15
CA SER A 178 34.49 -9.90 -10.77
C SER A 178 35.49 -9.70 -11.91
N LYS A 179 35.32 -8.65 -12.74
CA LYS A 179 36.28 -8.30 -13.79
C LYS A 179 37.62 -7.82 -13.22
N VAL A 180 37.60 -6.99 -12.18
CA VAL A 180 38.81 -6.53 -11.48
C VAL A 180 39.59 -7.72 -10.92
N GLN A 181 38.92 -8.66 -10.25
CA GLN A 181 39.55 -9.88 -9.73
C GLN A 181 40.18 -10.72 -10.86
N LYS A 182 39.49 -10.89 -11.99
CA LYS A 182 40.08 -11.59 -13.15
C LYS A 182 41.29 -10.87 -13.75
N ILE A 183 41.30 -9.54 -13.74
CA ILE A 183 42.44 -8.73 -14.20
C ILE A 183 43.61 -8.84 -13.22
N ARG A 184 43.32 -8.91 -11.92
CA ARG A 184 44.32 -9.17 -10.87
C ARG A 184 44.98 -10.54 -11.07
N ASP A 185 44.17 -11.59 -11.20
CA ASP A 185 44.68 -12.96 -11.34
C ASP A 185 45.45 -13.14 -12.65
N ASN A 186 45.06 -12.41 -13.71
CA ASN A 186 45.78 -12.39 -14.98
C ASN A 186 45.59 -11.06 -15.73
N PRO A 187 46.61 -10.18 -15.80
CA PRO A 187 46.46 -8.88 -16.46
C PRO A 187 46.36 -9.00 -17.99
N LEU A 188 46.77 -10.11 -18.61
CA LEU A 188 46.55 -10.36 -20.04
C LEU A 188 45.07 -10.54 -20.38
N TYR A 189 44.24 -10.91 -19.40
CA TYR A 189 42.78 -10.98 -19.57
C TYR A 189 42.18 -9.60 -19.86
N ALA A 190 42.75 -8.52 -19.30
CA ALA A 190 42.31 -7.15 -19.56
C ALA A 190 42.48 -6.76 -21.04
N MET A 191 43.53 -7.24 -21.70
CA MET A 191 43.79 -6.96 -23.11
C MET A 191 42.72 -7.59 -24.01
N LYS A 192 42.37 -8.86 -23.76
CA LYS A 192 41.28 -9.57 -24.46
C LYS A 192 39.94 -8.89 -24.24
N LEU A 193 39.61 -8.55 -22.98
CA LEU A 193 38.35 -7.89 -22.63
C LEU A 193 38.24 -6.49 -23.27
N GLY A 194 39.35 -5.77 -23.34
CA GLY A 194 39.46 -4.49 -24.03
C GLY A 194 39.20 -4.65 -25.53
N ASP A 195 39.88 -5.59 -26.19
CA ASP A 195 39.73 -5.81 -27.63
C ASP A 195 38.31 -6.27 -28.01
N GLU A 196 37.69 -7.12 -27.19
CA GLU A 196 36.27 -7.50 -27.33
C GLU A 196 35.36 -6.28 -27.21
N THR A 197 35.51 -5.45 -26.17
CA THR A 197 34.69 -4.24 -26.00
C THR A 197 34.91 -3.20 -27.09
N TYR A 198 36.10 -3.12 -27.69
CA TYR A 198 36.34 -2.29 -28.87
C TYR A 198 35.63 -2.83 -30.11
N ARG A 199 35.63 -4.16 -30.33
CA ARG A 199 34.92 -4.81 -31.44
C ARG A 199 33.40 -4.65 -31.31
N GLU A 200 32.84 -4.87 -30.12
CA GLU A 200 31.42 -4.67 -29.85
C GLU A 200 30.98 -3.21 -30.11
N LYS A 201 31.80 -2.22 -29.74
CA LYS A 201 31.51 -0.81 -30.03
C LYS A 201 31.54 -0.51 -31.53
N GLN A 202 32.50 -1.06 -32.26
CA GLN A 202 32.55 -0.92 -33.73
C GLN A 202 31.37 -1.61 -34.43
N GLU A 203 30.87 -2.72 -33.90
CA GLU A 203 29.69 -3.41 -34.42
C GLU A 203 28.40 -2.64 -34.14
N GLN A 204 28.27 -2.03 -32.96
CA GLN A 204 27.14 -1.15 -32.61
C GLN A 204 27.12 0.15 -33.42
N GLU A 205 28.28 0.74 -33.72
CA GLU A 205 28.38 1.93 -34.58
C GLU A 205 28.08 1.61 -36.07
N LYS A 206 28.19 0.35 -36.48
CA LYS A 206 27.95 -0.09 -37.87
C LYS A 206 26.50 -0.45 -38.18
N GLU A 207 25.60 -0.60 -37.19
CA GLU A 207 24.17 -0.77 -37.48
C GLU A 207 23.56 0.57 -37.94
N PRO A 208 23.18 0.73 -39.22
CA PRO A 208 22.40 1.87 -39.65
C PRO A 208 20.95 1.66 -39.20
N ASN A 209 20.40 2.64 -38.50
CA ASN A 209 18.96 2.81 -38.30
C ASN A 209 18.21 2.64 -39.63
N SER A 210 17.58 1.49 -39.86
CA SER A 210 16.53 1.37 -40.88
C SER A 210 15.17 1.23 -40.18
N PRO A 211 14.20 2.14 -40.43
CA PRO A 211 12.84 1.98 -39.96
C PRO A 211 12.02 1.28 -41.04
N HIS A 212 12.10 -0.04 -41.17
CA HIS A 212 11.15 -0.77 -42.01
C HIS A 212 9.86 -1.10 -41.24
N ARG A 213 8.95 -0.13 -41.37
CA ARG A 213 7.51 -0.16 -41.14
C ARG A 213 6.81 -1.26 -41.97
N SER A 214 5.74 -1.81 -41.39
CA SER A 214 4.62 -2.62 -41.96
C SER A 214 4.72 -4.11 -41.61
N ARG A 215 3.73 -4.82 -41.03
CA ARG A 215 2.30 -4.57 -40.78
C ARG A 215 1.83 -5.60 -39.74
N SER A 216 1.09 -5.14 -38.74
CA SER A 216 -0.01 -5.79 -38.02
C SER A 216 -0.12 -7.33 -38.06
N LYS A 217 0.00 -8.01 -36.91
CA LYS A 217 -1.13 -8.45 -36.05
C LYS A 217 -0.65 -9.37 -34.93
N ARG A 218 -1.30 -9.20 -33.76
CA ARG A 218 -1.29 -10.03 -32.54
C ARG A 218 -0.24 -9.65 -31.49
N CYS A 219 -0.69 -8.83 -30.53
CA CYS A 219 -0.05 -8.57 -29.25
C CYS A 219 0.48 -9.86 -28.62
N LYS A 220 1.79 -10.05 -28.70
CA LYS A 220 2.59 -10.68 -27.65
C LYS A 220 3.15 -9.56 -26.79
N SER A 221 2.30 -8.89 -26.03
CA SER A 221 2.79 -8.06 -24.93
C SER A 221 3.53 -8.98 -23.96
N CYS A 222 4.76 -8.60 -23.62
CA CYS A 222 5.61 -9.16 -22.55
C CYS A 222 6.73 -10.15 -22.94
N LEU A 223 7.34 -10.06 -24.13
CA LEU A 223 8.79 -10.29 -24.19
C LEU A 223 9.48 -8.94 -23.98
N LYS A 224 9.60 -8.54 -22.71
CA LYS A 224 10.51 -7.47 -22.31
C LYS A 224 11.91 -7.88 -22.78
N ARG A 225 12.42 -7.16 -23.79
CA ARG A 225 13.85 -7.06 -24.04
C ARG A 225 14.45 -6.64 -22.70
N ASN A 226 15.19 -7.55 -22.05
CA ASN A 226 15.90 -7.28 -20.81
C ASN A 226 17.12 -6.45 -21.18
N GLU A 227 16.86 -5.22 -21.65
CA GLU A 227 17.91 -4.25 -21.92
C GLU A 227 18.49 -3.92 -20.56
N LYS A 228 19.69 -4.44 -20.29
CA LYS A 228 20.43 -4.21 -19.06
C LYS A 228 20.67 -2.71 -18.96
N VAL A 229 19.78 -2.00 -18.26
CA VAL A 229 19.94 -0.58 -17.91
C VAL A 229 21.08 -0.51 -16.89
N GLN A 230 22.30 -0.53 -17.41
CA GLN A 230 23.48 -0.19 -16.65
C GLN A 230 23.61 1.33 -16.66
N THR A 231 23.80 1.92 -15.49
CA THR A 231 24.06 3.35 -15.34
C THR A 231 25.31 3.74 -16.13
N LEU A 232 25.26 4.85 -16.86
CA LEU A 232 26.36 5.29 -17.72
C LEU A 232 27.66 5.49 -16.92
N GLU A 233 27.56 5.97 -15.68
CA GLU A 233 28.70 6.19 -14.78
C GLU A 233 29.47 4.88 -14.47
N THR A 234 28.75 3.80 -14.15
CA THR A 234 29.39 2.51 -13.84
C THR A 234 30.04 1.90 -15.08
N LYS A 235 29.43 2.08 -16.27
CA LYS A 235 30.07 1.68 -17.54
C LYS A 235 31.35 2.47 -17.82
N ILE A 236 31.39 3.76 -17.51
CA ILE A 236 32.60 4.58 -17.71
C ILE A 236 33.71 4.05 -16.79
N LEU A 237 33.42 3.80 -15.52
CA LEU A 237 34.38 3.26 -14.56
C LEU A 237 34.88 1.87 -14.97
N GLU A 238 33.99 0.97 -15.36
CA GLU A 238 34.33 -0.36 -15.85
C GLU A 238 35.25 -0.31 -17.07
N ASN A 239 34.94 0.54 -18.06
CA ASN A 239 35.79 0.74 -19.24
C ASN A 239 37.16 1.36 -18.87
N ALA A 240 37.20 2.27 -17.90
CA ALA A 240 38.45 2.87 -17.43
C ALA A 240 39.38 1.83 -16.80
N ILE A 241 38.84 0.95 -15.96
CA ILE A 241 39.59 -0.16 -15.35
C ILE A 241 40.15 -1.09 -16.42
N ILE A 242 39.34 -1.47 -17.42
CA ILE A 242 39.79 -2.33 -18.53
C ILE A 242 40.92 -1.66 -19.31
N LYS A 243 40.82 -0.35 -19.59
CA LYS A 243 41.88 0.40 -20.28
C LYS A 243 43.17 0.47 -19.46
N LEU A 244 43.08 0.72 -18.15
CA LEU A 244 44.24 0.73 -17.27
C LEU A 244 44.90 -0.66 -17.22
N GLY A 245 44.11 -1.72 -17.07
CA GLY A 245 44.61 -3.10 -17.11
C GLY A 245 45.27 -3.45 -18.45
N LYS A 246 44.70 -2.99 -19.58
CA LYS A 246 45.29 -3.18 -20.92
C LYS A 246 46.63 -2.45 -21.06
N LEU A 247 46.72 -1.19 -20.62
CA LEU A 247 47.97 -0.43 -20.65
C LEU A 247 49.03 -1.08 -19.76
N LEU A 248 48.62 -1.62 -18.61
CA LEU A 248 49.50 -2.32 -17.68
C LEU A 248 50.03 -3.62 -18.29
N ALA A 249 49.17 -4.45 -18.87
CA ALA A 249 49.58 -5.67 -19.56
C ALA A 249 50.50 -5.38 -20.76
N LEU A 250 50.23 -4.31 -21.52
CA LEU A 250 51.05 -3.90 -22.65
C LEU A 250 52.44 -3.41 -22.20
N GLY A 251 52.51 -2.62 -21.13
CA GLY A 251 53.76 -2.04 -20.63
C GLY A 251 54.70 -3.07 -20.00
N PHE A 252 54.16 -4.11 -19.36
CA PHE A 252 54.94 -5.14 -18.66
C PHE A 252 55.11 -6.44 -19.48
N GLY A 253 54.32 -6.61 -20.54
CA GLY A 253 54.37 -7.77 -21.41
C GLY A 253 53.98 -9.08 -20.73
N GLU A 254 54.21 -10.20 -21.41
CA GLU A 254 53.88 -11.54 -20.92
C GLU A 254 54.67 -11.89 -19.65
N ALA A 255 55.97 -11.62 -19.62
CA ALA A 255 56.82 -11.91 -18.47
C ALA A 255 56.51 -11.04 -17.24
N GLY A 256 56.10 -9.77 -17.45
CA GLY A 256 55.77 -8.87 -16.35
C GLY A 256 54.33 -9.03 -15.82
N SER A 257 53.48 -9.79 -16.52
CA SER A 257 52.12 -10.11 -16.06
C SER A 257 52.10 -10.82 -14.70
N GLU A 258 53.07 -11.71 -14.46
CA GLU A 258 53.21 -12.44 -13.19
C GLU A 258 53.60 -11.50 -12.03
N ILE A 259 54.44 -10.50 -12.31
CA ILE A 259 54.88 -9.50 -11.33
C ILE A 259 53.70 -8.61 -10.93
N ILE A 260 52.91 -8.16 -11.91
CA ILE A 260 51.71 -7.36 -11.66
C ILE A 260 50.68 -8.14 -10.85
N GLY A 261 50.43 -9.40 -11.19
CA GLY A 261 49.48 -10.24 -10.47
C GLY A 261 49.82 -10.31 -8.98
N LYS A 262 51.11 -10.54 -8.65
CA LYS A 262 51.59 -10.53 -7.26
C LYS A 262 51.48 -9.16 -6.59
N ASN A 263 51.75 -8.07 -7.31
CA ASN A 263 51.60 -6.70 -6.79
C ASN A 263 50.13 -6.31 -6.52
N MET A 264 49.18 -7.03 -7.11
CA MET A 264 47.75 -6.75 -7.01
C MET A 264 47.02 -7.76 -6.12
N ASP A 265 47.69 -8.81 -5.63
CA ASP A 265 47.09 -10.00 -4.97
C ASP A 265 46.52 -9.73 -3.57
N ASP A 266 46.79 -8.56 -2.97
CA ASP A 266 46.16 -8.17 -1.71
C ASP A 266 44.62 -8.09 -1.85
N ASP A 267 43.91 -8.39 -0.76
CA ASP A 267 42.42 -8.33 -0.72
C ASP A 267 41.87 -6.93 -0.97
N SER A 268 42.70 -5.90 -0.75
CA SER A 268 42.45 -4.55 -1.24
C SER A 268 42.75 -4.50 -2.74
N ALA A 269 41.77 -4.11 -3.57
CA ALA A 269 41.92 -3.89 -5.02
C ALA A 269 42.91 -2.75 -5.40
N THR A 270 43.89 -2.47 -4.55
CA THR A 270 44.94 -1.47 -4.67
C THR A 270 46.24 -2.13 -5.09
N VAL A 271 46.95 -1.54 -6.04
CA VAL A 271 48.26 -2.03 -6.49
C VAL A 271 49.32 -1.69 -5.45
N ASN A 272 49.93 -2.69 -4.83
CA ASN A 272 51.08 -2.52 -3.95
C ASN A 272 52.37 -2.79 -4.74
N ALA A 273 52.99 -1.72 -5.22
CA ALA A 273 54.25 -1.80 -5.97
C ALA A 273 55.48 -2.06 -5.09
N MET A 274 55.32 -2.12 -3.75
CA MET A 274 56.43 -2.21 -2.81
C MET A 274 56.50 -3.60 -2.14
N ILE A 275 56.20 -4.64 -2.91
CA ILE A 275 56.45 -6.03 -2.51
C ILE A 275 57.89 -6.47 -2.86
N PRO A 276 58.50 -7.36 -2.06
CA PRO A 276 59.82 -7.90 -2.34
C PRO A 276 59.82 -8.70 -3.65
N GLY A 277 60.68 -8.31 -4.59
CA GLY A 277 60.79 -8.96 -5.90
C GLY A 277 61.59 -10.28 -5.88
N ASN A 278 61.38 -11.11 -6.89
CA ASN A 278 62.16 -12.33 -7.11
C ASN A 278 63.34 -12.07 -8.04
N LYS A 279 64.51 -12.62 -7.68
CA LYS A 279 65.69 -12.58 -8.57
C LYS A 279 65.48 -13.58 -9.70
N VAL A 280 65.56 -13.10 -10.94
CA VAL A 280 65.44 -13.92 -12.15
C VAL A 280 66.74 -13.81 -12.94
N GLU A 281 67.31 -14.95 -13.33
CA GLU A 281 68.43 -15.00 -14.28
C GLU A 281 67.86 -15.07 -15.70
N ALA A 282 68.14 -14.06 -16.51
CA ALA A 282 67.63 -13.94 -17.86
C ALA A 282 68.78 -13.81 -18.88
N VAL A 283 68.61 -14.45 -20.04
CA VAL A 283 69.52 -14.32 -21.19
C VAL A 283 68.85 -13.42 -22.22
N PHE A 284 69.46 -12.28 -22.52
CA PHE A 284 68.95 -11.33 -23.52
C PHE A 284 69.61 -11.59 -24.88
N GLY A 285 68.81 -12.01 -25.86
CA GLY A 285 69.24 -12.15 -27.25
C GLY A 285 68.78 -10.96 -28.08
N PHE A 286 69.71 -10.25 -28.70
CA PHE A 286 69.40 -9.23 -29.69
C PHE A 286 69.54 -9.83 -31.08
N CYS A 287 68.49 -9.72 -31.89
CA CYS A 287 68.50 -10.13 -33.28
C CYS A 287 68.14 -8.91 -34.13
N ASP A 288 68.95 -8.64 -35.14
CA ASP A 288 68.73 -7.58 -36.11
C ASP A 288 68.57 -8.22 -37.49
N ILE A 289 67.46 -7.89 -38.16
CA ILE A 289 67.19 -8.37 -39.52
C ILE A 289 67.74 -7.31 -40.47
N ARG A 290 68.88 -7.63 -41.08
CA ARG A 290 69.46 -6.80 -42.13
C ARG A 290 68.44 -6.62 -43.27
N ASN A 291 68.28 -5.40 -43.73
CA ASN A 291 67.38 -5.03 -44.83
C ASN A 291 65.89 -5.36 -44.58
N PHE A 292 65.40 -5.24 -43.33
CA PHE A 292 63.98 -5.42 -43.03
C PHE A 292 63.07 -4.52 -43.89
N THR A 293 63.50 -3.29 -44.14
CA THR A 293 62.77 -2.31 -44.95
C THR A 293 62.49 -2.82 -46.37
N ASP A 294 63.44 -3.51 -47.01
CA ASP A 294 63.32 -4.06 -48.37
C ASP A 294 62.27 -5.18 -48.46
N THR A 295 61.82 -5.73 -47.33
CA THR A 295 60.88 -6.86 -47.28
C THR A 295 59.44 -6.43 -46.96
N THR A 296 59.25 -5.25 -46.36
CA THR A 296 57.93 -4.80 -45.87
C THR A 296 57.30 -3.65 -46.67
N GLU A 297 58.10 -2.93 -47.45
CA GLU A 297 57.66 -1.83 -48.33
C GLU A 297 57.75 -2.26 -49.80
#